data_AF-A0A7C9KDW9-F1
#
_entry.id   AF-A0A7C9KDW9-F1
#
_cell.length_a   1.000
_cell.length_b   1.000
_cell.length_c   1.000
_cell.angle_alpha   90.00
_cell.angle_beta   90.00
_cell.angle_gamma   90.00
#
_symmetry.space_group_name_H-M   'P 1'
#
loop_
_entity.id
_entity.type
_entity.pdbx_description
1 polymer ?
#
loop_
_entity_poly.entity_id
_entity_poly.type
_entity_poly.pdbx_seq_one_letter_code
_entity_poly.pdbx_strand_id
1 'polypeptide(L)'
;MRKILVVLLFLLSLISCGNEELVFPLRELQLTIFEQGKPVTECKIKPDSETYKFIEAWFKNNQSGWENKPATYYPHKLLSAKNFTAIIKTSFIVVGSSLRHDISPQVYEALTCH
;
A
#
# COMPACT_ATOMS: atom_id res chain seq x y z
N MET A 1 -3.70 37.20 -33.14
CA MET A 1 -4.22 35.85 -32.83
C MET A 1 -3.13 34.83 -32.44
N ARG A 2 -1.86 34.95 -32.87
CA ARG A 2 -0.76 34.02 -32.49
C ARG A 2 -0.43 33.91 -30.99
N LYS A 3 -0.72 34.93 -30.17
CA LYS A 3 -0.36 34.95 -28.74
C LYS A 3 -1.23 34.05 -27.85
N ILE A 4 -2.45 33.72 -28.29
CA ILE A 4 -3.40 32.90 -27.50
C ILE A 4 -2.98 31.42 -27.50
N LEU A 5 -2.39 30.94 -28.61
CA LEU A 5 -1.97 29.54 -28.76
C LEU A 5 -0.85 29.16 -27.78
N VAL A 6 0.07 30.10 -27.50
CA VAL A 6 1.23 29.87 -26.61
C VAL A 6 0.80 29.73 -25.16
N VAL A 7 -0.21 30.50 -24.74
CA VAL A 7 -0.75 30.44 -23.37
C VAL A 7 -1.49 29.12 -23.12
N LEU A 8 -2.19 28.59 -24.13
CA LEU A 8 -2.90 27.32 -24.03
C LEU A 8 -1.94 26.12 -23.87
N LEU A 9 -0.81 26.13 -24.58
CA LEU A 9 0.24 25.12 -24.47
C LEU A 9 0.94 25.12 -23.11
N PHE A 10 1.09 26.29 -22.48
CA PHE A 10 1.70 26.44 -21.15
C PHE A 10 0.77 26.02 -20.01
N LEU A 11 -0.56 26.09 -20.21
CA LEU A 11 -1.56 25.61 -19.25
C LEU A 11 -1.68 24.08 -19.26
N LEU A 12 -1.44 23.43 -20.40
CA LEU A 12 -1.50 21.97 -20.53
C LEU A 12 -0.32 21.24 -19.86
N SER A 13 0.83 21.90 -19.67
CA SER A 13 2.00 21.28 -19.03
C SER A 13 1.93 21.25 -17.50
N LEU A 14 0.97 21.93 -16.87
CA LEU A 14 0.82 21.98 -15.40
C LEU A 14 -0.01 20.82 -14.82
N ILE A 15 -0.61 19.96 -15.67
CA ILE A 15 -1.49 18.86 -15.22
C ILE A 15 -0.72 17.53 -15.05
N SER A 16 0.61 17.53 -15.17
CA SER A 16 1.42 16.35 -14.83
C SER A 16 1.55 16.20 -13.30
N CYS A 17 0.43 16.02 -12.62
CA CYS A 17 0.39 15.50 -11.26
C CYS A 17 0.84 14.04 -11.36
N GLY A 18 2.10 13.77 -11.00
CA GLY A 18 2.67 12.43 -11.01
C GLY A 18 1.91 11.55 -10.03
N ASN A 19 0.98 10.76 -10.55
CA ASN A 19 0.31 9.71 -9.80
C ASN A 19 1.33 8.57 -9.72
N GLU A 20 2.08 8.47 -8.62
CA GLU A 20 2.88 7.27 -8.36
C GLU A 20 1.91 6.09 -8.24
N GLU A 21 1.96 5.21 -9.24
CA GLU A 21 1.10 4.03 -9.27
C GLU A 21 1.51 3.09 -8.13
N LEU A 22 0.54 2.71 -7.30
CA LEU A 22 0.75 1.75 -6.24
C LEU A 22 0.94 0.35 -6.84
N VAL A 23 2.19 -0.11 -6.93
CA VAL A 23 2.51 -1.43 -7.47
C VAL A 23 2.58 -2.48 -6.36
N PHE A 24 1.65 -3.44 -6.36
CA PHE A 24 1.71 -4.60 -5.48
C PHE A 24 2.79 -5.59 -5.98
N PRO A 25 3.67 -6.11 -5.11
CA PRO A 25 4.85 -6.83 -5.55
C PRO A 25 4.51 -8.29 -5.94
N LEU A 26 4.83 -8.68 -7.18
CA LEU A 26 4.65 -10.04 -7.73
C LEU A 26 5.71 -11.05 -7.22
N ARG A 27 5.84 -11.21 -5.89
CA ARG A 27 6.85 -12.06 -5.24
C ARG A 27 6.43 -12.45 -3.83
N GLU A 28 7.20 -13.35 -3.22
CA GLU A 28 7.04 -13.72 -1.80
C GLU A 28 7.08 -12.48 -0.89
N LEU A 29 6.15 -12.45 0.06
CA LEU A 29 6.04 -11.42 1.08
C LEU A 29 6.52 -11.98 2.42
N GLN A 30 7.14 -11.13 3.23
CA GLN A 30 7.42 -11.40 4.64
C GLN A 30 6.37 -10.67 5.48
N LEU A 31 5.62 -11.41 6.28
CA LEU A 31 4.72 -10.88 7.30
C LEU A 31 5.44 -10.96 8.66
N THR A 32 5.54 -9.82 9.33
CA THR A 32 6.04 -9.71 10.71
C THR A 32 4.92 -9.16 11.59
N ILE A 33 4.60 -9.86 12.67
CA ILE A 33 3.61 -9.45 13.67
C ILE A 33 4.36 -8.89 14.89
N PHE A 34 3.88 -7.75 15.40
CA PHE A 34 4.47 -7.05 16.52
C PHE A 34 3.52 -6.98 17.71
N GLU A 35 4.07 -7.18 18.90
CA GLU A 35 3.41 -6.92 20.17
C GLU A 35 4.28 -5.99 21.00
N GLN A 36 3.70 -4.91 21.55
CA GLN A 36 4.42 -3.92 22.36
C GLN A 36 5.69 -3.38 21.66
N GLY A 37 5.64 -3.23 20.33
CA GLY A 37 6.75 -2.72 19.52
C GLY A 37 7.87 -3.74 19.22
N LYS A 38 7.72 -5.01 19.61
CA LYS A 38 8.69 -6.07 19.34
C LYS A 38 8.12 -7.10 18.37
N PRO A 39 8.90 -7.61 17.41
CA PRO A 39 8.46 -8.69 16.54
C PRO A 39 8.27 -9.96 17.37
N VAL A 40 7.11 -10.60 17.25
CA VAL A 40 6.76 -11.84 17.96
C VAL A 40 6.53 -13.02 17.02
N THR A 41 6.22 -12.76 15.75
CA THR A 41 5.97 -13.82 14.76
C THR A 41 6.38 -13.35 13.38
N GLU A 42 6.99 -14.24 12.61
CA GLU A 42 7.45 -13.97 11.26
C GLU A 42 7.12 -15.16 10.36
N CYS A 43 6.50 -14.91 9.21
CA CYS A 43 6.19 -15.93 8.22
C CYS A 43 6.27 -15.40 6.78
N LYS A 44 6.45 -16.33 5.85
CA LYS A 44 6.49 -16.06 4.42
C LYS A 44 5.15 -16.35 3.78
N ILE A 45 4.66 -15.43 2.97
CA ILE A 45 3.44 -15.57 2.19
C ILE A 45 3.86 -15.73 0.72
N LYS A 46 3.71 -16.95 0.19
CA LYS A 46 4.10 -17.27 -1.19
C LYS A 46 3.08 -16.76 -2.20
N PRO A 47 3.49 -16.40 -3.43
CA PRO A 47 2.59 -15.89 -4.48
C PRO A 47 1.41 -16.82 -4.85
N ASP A 48 1.57 -18.12 -4.66
CA ASP A 48 0.56 -19.12 -4.98
C ASP A 48 -0.46 -19.36 -3.84
N SER A 49 -0.18 -18.86 -2.63
CA SER A 49 -1.07 -18.99 -1.46
C SER A 49 -2.38 -18.23 -1.62
N GLU A 50 -3.44 -18.73 -0.96
CA GLU A 50 -4.75 -18.05 -0.93
C GLU A 50 -4.64 -16.66 -0.29
N THR A 51 -3.89 -16.54 0.80
CA THR A 51 -3.61 -15.27 1.49
C THR A 51 -2.99 -14.25 0.53
N TYR A 52 -1.97 -14.64 -0.24
CA TYR A 52 -1.35 -13.74 -1.22
C TYR A 52 -2.36 -13.25 -2.25
N LYS A 53 -3.09 -14.18 -2.88
CA LYS A 53 -4.08 -13.87 -3.92
C LYS A 53 -5.18 -12.97 -3.40
N PHE A 54 -5.64 -13.19 -2.17
CA PHE A 54 -6.62 -12.36 -1.50
C PHE A 54 -6.12 -10.92 -1.32
N ILE A 55 -4.90 -10.75 -0.78
CA ILE A 55 -4.32 -9.42 -0.56
C ILE A 55 -4.06 -8.73 -1.89
N GLU A 56 -3.48 -9.43 -2.88
CA GLU A 56 -3.26 -8.89 -4.21
C GLU A 56 -4.57 -8.39 -4.85
N ALA A 57 -5.63 -9.21 -4.78
CA ALA A 57 -6.94 -8.83 -5.30
C ALA A 57 -7.51 -7.61 -4.55
N TRP A 58 -7.34 -7.55 -3.23
CA TRP A 58 -7.74 -6.39 -2.44
C TRP A 58 -7.02 -5.11 -2.91
N PHE A 59 -5.70 -5.15 -3.10
CA PHE A 59 -4.93 -4.01 -3.61
C PHE A 59 -5.39 -3.58 -5.01
N LYS A 60 -5.65 -4.54 -5.91
CA LYS A 60 -6.16 -4.25 -7.26
C LYS A 60 -7.54 -3.60 -7.24
N ASN A 61 -8.43 -4.04 -6.35
CA ASN A 61 -9.79 -3.50 -6.22
C ASN A 61 -9.85 -2.15 -5.51
N ASN A 62 -8.80 -1.78 -4.78
CA ASN A 62 -8.72 -0.53 -4.01
C ASN A 62 -7.59 0.36 -4.54
N GLN A 63 -7.40 0.47 -5.86
CA GLN A 63 -6.39 1.39 -6.43
C GLN A 63 -6.72 2.86 -6.22
N SER A 64 -7.99 3.20 -6.03
CA SER A 64 -8.47 4.54 -5.67
C SER A 64 -8.67 4.68 -4.16
N GLY A 65 -8.74 5.91 -3.65
CA GLY A 65 -9.07 6.17 -2.23
C GLY A 65 -7.86 6.19 -1.29
N TRP A 66 -6.64 6.10 -1.83
CA TRP A 66 -5.42 6.29 -1.05
C TRP A 66 -5.25 7.74 -0.65
N GLU A 67 -5.00 7.96 0.63
CA GLU A 67 -4.74 9.27 1.20
C GLU A 67 -3.26 9.41 1.56
N ASN A 68 -2.67 10.58 1.32
CA ASN A 68 -1.30 10.86 1.75
C ASN A 68 -1.29 11.21 3.25
N LYS A 69 -1.17 10.19 4.09
CA LYS A 69 -1.11 10.28 5.56
C LYS A 69 0.06 9.45 6.08
N PRO A 70 1.11 10.07 6.63
CA PRO A 70 2.31 9.36 7.08
C PRO A 70 2.02 8.38 8.21
N ALA A 71 2.78 7.29 8.26
CA ALA A 71 2.74 6.36 9.39
C ALA A 71 3.41 7.00 10.62
N THR A 72 2.61 7.47 11.57
CA THR A 72 3.09 8.10 12.83
C THR A 72 3.06 7.14 14.04
N TYR A 73 3.00 5.84 13.79
CA TYR A 73 2.64 4.84 14.81
C TYR A 73 3.46 3.55 14.67
N TYR A 74 3.55 2.78 15.75
CA TYR A 74 4.19 1.46 15.74
C TYR A 74 3.34 0.43 14.98
N PRO A 75 3.92 -0.39 14.08
CA PRO A 75 3.19 -1.42 13.34
C PRO A 75 2.58 -2.47 14.28
N HIS A 76 1.38 -2.98 13.98
CA HIS A 76 0.92 -4.25 14.55
C HIS A 76 1.31 -5.41 13.65
N LYS A 77 1.19 -5.23 12.34
CA LYS A 77 1.73 -6.15 11.33
C LYS A 77 2.50 -5.34 10.30
N LEU A 78 3.57 -5.92 9.77
CA LEU A 78 4.36 -5.38 8.67
C LEU A 78 4.40 -6.42 7.57
N LEU A 79 3.94 -6.05 6.39
CA LEU A 79 4.09 -6.83 5.17
C LEU A 79 5.24 -6.21 4.38
N SER A 80 6.21 -7.00 3.97
CA SER A 80 7.40 -6.48 3.29
C SER A 80 7.86 -7.36 2.14
N ALA A 81 8.41 -6.73 1.12
CA ALA A 81 9.09 -7.36 0.01
C ALA A 81 10.17 -6.39 -0.51
N LYS A 82 10.97 -6.81 -1.50
CA LYS A 82 11.92 -5.90 -2.14
C LYS A 82 11.18 -4.68 -2.70
N ASN A 83 11.53 -3.49 -2.22
CA ASN A 83 10.94 -2.20 -2.59
C ASN A 83 9.45 -2.04 -2.25
N PHE A 84 8.93 -2.83 -1.31
CA PHE A 84 7.55 -2.71 -0.86
C PHE A 84 7.47 -2.92 0.65
N THR A 85 6.81 -2.00 1.34
CA THR A 85 6.51 -2.11 2.76
C THR A 85 5.09 -1.65 2.99
N ALA A 86 4.32 -2.42 3.76
CA ALA A 86 2.99 -2.04 4.17
C ALA A 86 2.82 -2.29 5.68
N ILE A 87 2.59 -1.21 6.41
CA ILE A 87 2.29 -1.23 7.84
C ILE A 87 0.79 -1.38 8.01
N ILE A 88 0.37 -2.38 8.79
CA ILE A 88 -1.04 -2.73 8.96
C ILE A 88 -1.46 -2.52 10.42
N LYS A 89 -2.60 -1.86 10.59
CA LYS A 89 -3.38 -1.71 11.82
C LYS A 89 -4.75 -2.36 11.63
N THR A 90 -5.50 -2.49 12.72
CA THR A 90 -6.82 -3.16 12.73
C THR A 90 -7.83 -2.54 11.76
N SER A 91 -7.75 -1.23 11.51
CA SER A 91 -8.71 -0.51 10.65
C SER A 91 -8.10 0.14 9.42
N PHE A 92 -6.78 0.08 9.22
CA PHE A 92 -6.14 0.68 8.05
C PHE A 92 -4.76 0.09 7.73
N ILE A 93 -4.31 0.33 6.51
CA ILE A 93 -2.99 -0.03 5.98
C ILE A 93 -2.27 1.24 5.49
N VAL A 94 -0.96 1.30 5.68
CA VAL A 94 -0.09 2.34 5.09
C VAL A 94 1.01 1.69 4.28
N VAL A 95 1.12 2.03 3.02
CA VAL A 95 2.13 1.53 2.09
C VAL A 95 3.21 2.59 1.89
N GLY A 96 4.47 2.14 1.83
CA GLY A 96 5.62 3.01 1.80
C GLY A 96 5.69 3.84 3.08
N SER A 97 5.84 5.17 2.93
CA SER A 97 5.91 6.11 4.05
C SER A 97 4.58 6.79 4.37
N SER A 98 3.63 6.87 3.42
CA SER A 98 2.46 7.74 3.60
C SER A 98 1.20 7.37 2.83
N LEU A 99 1.15 6.33 2.01
CA LEU A 99 -0.08 6.00 1.29
C LEU A 99 -0.99 5.18 2.21
N ARG A 100 -2.04 5.80 2.74
CA ARG A 100 -3.00 5.19 3.66
C ARG A 100 -4.29 4.78 2.95
N HIS A 101 -4.83 3.62 3.33
CA HIS A 101 -6.19 3.21 2.99
C HIS A 101 -6.84 2.49 4.18
N ASP A 102 -8.14 2.70 4.41
CA ASP A 102 -8.85 1.98 5.46
C ASP A 102 -9.11 0.52 5.06
N ILE A 103 -9.13 -0.40 6.01
CA ILE A 103 -9.34 -1.83 5.77
C ILE A 103 -10.45 -2.37 6.65
N SER A 104 -11.13 -3.41 6.18
CA SER A 104 -12.09 -4.14 6.98
C SER A 104 -11.38 -5.10 7.95
N PRO A 105 -12.06 -5.52 9.04
CA PRO A 105 -11.56 -6.57 9.92
C PRO A 105 -11.17 -7.86 9.18
N GLN A 106 -11.93 -8.25 8.16
CA GLN A 106 -11.64 -9.41 7.33
C GLN A 106 -10.26 -9.33 6.65
N VAL A 107 -9.89 -8.15 6.13
CA VAL A 107 -8.58 -7.95 5.51
C VAL A 107 -7.48 -8.02 6.55
N TYR A 108 -7.71 -7.44 7.73
CA TYR A 108 -6.77 -7.52 8.84
C TYR A 108 -6.55 -8.96 9.31
N GLU A 109 -7.60 -9.75 9.42
CA GLU A 109 -7.58 -11.15 9.90
C GLU A 109 -6.97 -12.11 8.87
N ALA A 110 -7.14 -11.83 7.57
CA ALA A 110 -6.48 -12.60 6.50
C ALA A 110 -4.94 -12.54 6.58
N LEU A 111 -4.39 -11.48 7.18
CA LEU A 111 -2.95 -11.27 7.37
C LEU A 111 -2.46 -11.93 8.67
N THR A 112 -2.48 -13.25 8.75
CA THR A 112 -1.95 -14.00 9.90
C THR A 112 -0.93 -15.04 9.45
N CYS A 113 -0.11 -15.51 10.39
CA CYS A 113 0.79 -16.63 10.15
C CYS A 113 0.06 -17.92 10.50
N HIS A 114 -0.08 -18.82 9.52
CA HIS A 114 -0.63 -20.16 9.68
C HIS A 114 0.48 -21.20 9.53
#